data_AF-A0A935HVR7-F1
#
_entry.id   AF-A0A935HVR7-F1
#
_cell.length_a   1.000
_cell.length_b   1.000
_cell.length_c   1.000
_cell.angle_alpha   90.00
_cell.angle_beta   90.00
_cell.angle_gamma   90.00
#
_symmetry.space_group_name_H-M   'P 1'
#
loop_
_entity.id
_entity.type
_entity.pdbx_description
1 polymer ?
#
loop_
_entity_poly.entity_id
_entity_poly.type
_entity_poly.pdbx_seq_one_letter_code
_entity_poly.pdbx_strand_id
1 'polypeptide(L)' 'MSYGSEDILKQLIHRYVMRGDKILIPKEAWWYYKKVAYEVGGFNVEYPMIKGKIDGIDSYLYDVDKMISIYDRERPRVVI' A
#
# COMPACT_ATOMS: atom_id res chain seq x y z
N MET A 1 4.98 19.53 5.69
CA MET A 1 6.26 18.94 6.12
C MET A 1 6.15 17.42 5.96
N SER A 2 6.51 16.86 4.80
CA SER A 2 6.47 15.40 4.57
C SER A 2 7.55 14.93 3.58
N TYR A 3 8.52 15.78 3.24
CA TYR A 3 9.48 15.52 2.17
C TYR A 3 10.46 14.38 2.52
N GLY A 4 10.79 14.20 3.80
CA GLY A 4 11.69 13.13 4.24
C GLY A 4 11.04 11.74 4.19
N SER A 5 9.84 11.59 4.73
CA SER A 5 9.14 10.30 4.75
C SER A 5 8.70 9.84 3.36
N GLU A 6 8.34 10.79 2.49
CA GLU A 6 8.01 10.52 1.10
C GLU A 6 9.23 9.98 0.33
N ASP A 7 10.39 10.61 0.51
CA ASP A 7 11.62 10.20 -0.17
C ASP A 7 12.10 8.81 0.29
N ILE A 8 12.04 8.52 1.59
CA ILE A 8 12.36 7.18 2.11
C ILE A 8 11.44 6.12 1.51
N LEU A 9 10.13 6.39 1.44
CA LEU A 9 9.21 5.44 0.81
C LEU A 9 9.52 5.25 -0.67
N LYS A 10 9.82 6.35 -1.37
CA LYS A 10 10.23 6.27 -2.77
C LYS A 10 11.46 5.40 -2.94
N GLN A 11 12.48 5.59 -2.12
CA GLN A 11 13.70 4.78 -2.13
C GLN A 11 13.40 3.30 -1.81
N LEU A 12 12.50 3.00 -0.86
CA LEU A 12 12.08 1.63 -0.57
C LEU A 12 11.41 0.96 -1.77
N ILE A 13 10.46 1.64 -2.42
CA ILE A 13 9.79 1.11 -3.61
C ILE A 13 10.81 0.89 -4.74
N HIS A 14 11.67 1.88 -5.01
CA HIS A 14 12.73 1.76 -6.01
C HIS A 14 13.74 0.65 -5.72
N ARG A 15 13.97 0.33 -4.45
CA ARG A 15 14.92 -0.70 -4.05
C ARG A 15 14.34 -2.11 -4.15
N TYR A 16 13.08 -2.28 -3.77
CA TYR A 16 12.49 -3.61 -3.55
C TYR A 16 11.49 -4.05 -4.62
N VAL A 17 10.95 -3.12 -5.41
CA VAL A 17 9.95 -3.40 -6.44
C VAL A 17 10.62 -3.32 -7.80
N MET A 18 10.53 -4.41 -8.56
CA MET A 18 11.00 -4.48 -9.93
C MET A 18 9.82 -4.44 -10.91
N ARG A 19 10.12 -4.26 -12.19
CA ARG A 19 9.10 -4.29 -13.24
C ARG A 19 8.35 -5.62 -13.22
N GLY A 20 7.02 -5.56 -13.16
CA GLY A 20 6.16 -6.73 -13.07
C GLY A 20 5.80 -7.17 -11.66
N ASP A 21 6.51 -6.68 -10.63
CA ASP A 21 6.13 -6.92 -9.24
C ASP A 21 4.85 -6.17 -8.90
N LYS A 22 4.14 -6.69 -7.91
CA LYS A 22 2.94 -6.06 -7.36
C LYS A 22 3.23 -5.46 -6.00
N ILE A 23 2.61 -4.33 -5.71
CA ILE A 23 2.55 -3.78 -4.35
C ILE A 23 1.12 -3.80 -3.85
N LEU A 24 0.95 -4.03 -2.56
CA LEU A 24 -0.34 -4.04 -1.89
C LEU A 24 -0.48 -2.75 -1.07
N ILE A 25 -1.48 -1.94 -1.37
CA ILE A 25 -1.69 -0.61 -0.77
C ILE A 25 -3.15 -0.42 -0.33
N PRO A 26 -3.45 0.43 0.66
CA PRO A 26 -4.82 0.71 1.03
C PRO A 26 -5.52 1.44 -0.13
N LYS A 27 -6.79 1.14 -0.36
CA LYS A 27 -7.57 1.79 -1.43
C LYS A 27 -7.63 3.32 -1.24
N GLU A 28 -7.72 3.75 0.01
CA GLU A 28 -7.77 5.12 0.51
C GLU A 28 -6.39 5.80 0.56
N ALA A 29 -5.33 5.08 0.15
CA ALA A 29 -3.98 5.61 0.15
C ALA A 29 -3.80 6.79 -0.80
N TRP A 30 -2.80 7.62 -0.48
CA TRP A 30 -2.48 8.80 -1.26
C TRP A 30 -2.04 8.42 -2.67
N TRP A 31 -2.49 9.18 -3.67
CA TRP A 31 -2.22 8.93 -5.10
C TRP A 31 -0.72 8.83 -5.42
N TYR A 32 0.13 9.46 -4.61
CA TYR A 32 1.57 9.43 -4.78
C TYR A 32 2.16 8.02 -4.69
N TYR A 33 1.67 7.17 -3.77
CA TYR A 33 2.17 5.80 -3.63
C TYR A 33 1.89 4.97 -4.89
N LYS A 34 0.70 5.17 -5.48
CA LYS A 34 0.32 4.55 -6.74
C LYS A 34 1.26 4.98 -7.87
N LYS A 35 1.59 6.28 -7.93
CA LYS A 35 2.49 6.83 -8.93
C LYS A 35 3.90 6.24 -8.84
N VAL A 36 4.50 6.19 -7.65
CA VAL A 36 5.88 5.68 -7.49
C VAL A 36 6.00 4.20 -7.89
N ALA A 37 4.99 3.39 -7.61
CA ALA A 37 4.97 2.00 -8.07
C ALA A 37 4.99 1.88 -9.59
N TYR A 38 4.23 2.75 -10.28
CA TYR A 38 4.22 2.79 -11.74
C TYR A 38 5.55 3.30 -12.32
N GLU A 39 6.27 4.20 -11.64
CA GLU A 39 7.58 4.71 -12.08
C GLU A 39 8.61 3.58 -12.25
N VAL A 40 8.53 2.53 -11.42
CA VAL A 40 9.41 1.34 -11.49
C VAL A 40 8.82 0.20 -12.33
N GLY A 41 7.65 0.41 -12.94
CA GLY A 41 6.93 -0.58 -13.73
C GLY A 41 6.27 -1.69 -12.90
N GLY A 42 6.01 -1.42 -11.61
CA GLY A 42 5.22 -2.28 -10.74
C GLY A 42 3.71 -2.05 -10.91
N PHE A 43 2.92 -2.97 -10.37
CA PHE A 43 1.46 -2.94 -10.40
C PHE A 43 0.88 -2.69 -9.01
N ASN A 44 -0.15 -1.85 -8.94
CA ASN A 44 -0.85 -1.58 -7.69
C ASN A 44 -1.99 -2.58 -7.49
N VAL A 45 -2.00 -3.24 -6.34
CA VAL A 45 -3.12 -4.02 -5.82
C VAL A 45 -3.65 -3.28 -4.59
N GLU A 46 -4.96 -3.10 -4.52
CA GLU A 46 -5.60 -2.36 -3.44
C GLU A 46 -6.29 -3.30 -2.46
N TYR A 47 -6.16 -3.03 -1.16
CA TYR A 47 -7.00 -3.64 -0.13
C TYR A 47 -7.99 -2.62 0.45
N PRO A 48 -9.23 -3.05 0.78
CA PRO A 48 -10.20 -2.17 1.39
C PRO A 48 -9.92 -1.97 2.88
N MET A 49 -10.23 -0.78 3.39
CA MET A 49 -10.26 -0.49 4.82
C MET A 49 -11.69 -0.59 5.35
N ILE A 50 -11.83 -0.96 6.63
CA ILE A 50 -13.14 -1.00 7.32
C ILE A 50 -13.31 0.30 8.09
N LYS A 51 -14.49 0.91 8.02
CA LYS A 51 -14.82 2.02 8.92
C LYS A 51 -15.27 1.46 10.26
N GLY A 52 -14.61 1.86 11.34
CA GLY A 52 -14.92 1.45 12.70
C GLY A 52 -14.66 2.58 13.68
N LYS A 53 -14.61 2.25 14.97
CA LYS A 53 -14.27 3.20 16.03
C LYS A 53 -13.14 2.64 16.89
N ILE A 54 -12.15 3.46 17.18
CA ILE A 54 -11.12 3.20 18.20
C ILE A 54 -11.33 4.25 19.29
N ASP A 55 -11.56 3.81 20.53
CA ASP A 55 -11.84 4.69 21.67
C ASP A 55 -12.99 5.70 21.40
N GLY A 56 -13.99 5.28 20.62
CA GLY A 56 -15.15 6.09 20.25
C GLY A 56 -14.95 7.03 19.04
N ILE A 57 -13.74 7.09 18.46
CA ILE A 57 -13.38 7.96 17.34
C ILE A 57 -13.48 7.19 16.01
N ASP A 58 -14.19 7.75 15.03
CA ASP A 58 -14.28 7.17 13.68
C ASP A 58 -12.89 6.98 13.08
N SER A 59 -12.58 5.73 12.76
CA SER A 59 -11.25 5.29 12.35
C SER A 59 -11.34 4.31 11.19
N TYR A 60 -10.28 4.25 10.39
CA TYR A 60 -10.10 3.21 9.38
C TYR A 60 -9.32 2.04 9.98
N LEU A 61 -9.92 0.87 9.99
CA LEU A 61 -9.36 -0.37 10.51
C LEU A 61 -8.91 -1.26 9.35
N TYR A 62 -7.83 -2.01 9.59
CA TYR A 62 -7.34 -3.00 8.65
C TYR A 62 -8.25 -4.24 8.64
N ASP A 63 -8.69 -4.64 7.45
CA ASP A 63 -9.31 -5.95 7.23
C ASP A 63 -8.20 -7.00 7.01
N VAL A 64 -7.59 -7.47 8.10
CA VAL A 64 -6.40 -8.33 8.04
C VAL A 64 -6.69 -9.63 7.29
N ASP A 65 -7.86 -10.23 7.48
CA ASP A 65 -8.26 -11.47 6.78
C ASP A 65 -8.33 -11.25 5.27
N LYS A 66 -8.91 -10.13 4.85
CA LYS A 66 -8.98 -9.78 3.43
C LYS A 66 -7.62 -9.40 2.86
N MET A 67 -6.78 -8.72 3.63
CA MET A 67 -5.39 -8.44 3.26
C MET A 67 -4.60 -9.73 3.03
N ILE A 68 -4.71 -10.72 3.93
CA ILE A 68 -4.08 -12.03 3.76
C ILE A 68 -4.60 -12.73 2.50
N SER A 69 -5.92 -12.75 2.29
CA SER A 69 -6.52 -13.35 1.10
C SER A 69 -6.01 -12.72 -0.20
N ILE A 70 -5.88 -11.39 -0.24
CA ILE A 70 -5.33 -10.68 -1.39
C ILE A 70 -3.82 -10.96 -1.53
N TYR A 71 -3.09 -11.01 -0.42
CA TYR A 71 -1.66 -11.31 -0.40
C TYR A 71 -1.37 -12.69 -1.00
N ASP A 72 -2.10 -13.73 -0.58
CA ASP A 72 -1.92 -15.09 -1.08
C ASP A 72 -2.24 -15.20 -2.58
N ARG A 73 -3.27 -14.49 -3.05
CA ARG A 73 -3.67 -14.50 -4.46
C ARG A 73 -2.71 -13.71 -5.35
N GLU A 74 -2.33 -12.51 -4.93
CA GLU A 74 -1.59 -11.57 -5.77
C GLU A 74 -0.08 -11.71 -5.61
N ARG A 75 0.38 -12.25 -4.47
CA ARG A 75 1.79 -12.41 -4.07
C ARG A 75 2.58 -11.10 -4.24
N PRO A 76 2.15 -10.00 -3.58
CA PRO A 76 2.81 -8.72 -3.70
C PRO A 76 4.20 -8.78 -3.05
N ARG A 77 5.14 -8.01 -3.62
CA ARG A 77 6.51 -7.93 -3.13
C ARG A 77 6.63 -7.05 -1.89
N VAL A 78 5.78 -6.03 -1.79
CA VAL A 78 5.74 -5.06 -0.70
C VAL A 78 4.28 -4.83 -0.30
N VAL A 79 4.04 -4.69 1.01
CA VAL A 79 2.76 -4.27 1.59
C VAL A 79 2.99 -2.95 2.31
N ILE A 80 2.14 -1.96 2.02
CA ILE A 80 2.15 -0.61 2.62
C ILE A 80 0.87 -0.41 3.42
#